data_AF-A0A147K640-F1
#
_entry.id   AF-A0A147K640-F1
#
_cell.length_a   1.000
_cell.length_b   1.000
_cell.length_c   1.000
_cell.angle_alpha   90.00
_cell.angle_beta   90.00
_cell.angle_gamma   90.00
#
_symmetry.space_group_name_H-M   'P 1'
#
loop_
_entity.id
_entity.type
_entity.pdbx_description
1 polymer ?
#
loop_
_entity_poly.entity_id
_entity_poly.type
_entity_poly.pdbx_seq_one_letter_code
_entity_poly.pdbx_strand_id
1 'polypeptide(L)'
;MNTAEMNTQLVLLLKKWDPFKVGPNHYDTEIADVIQATHSTEDSKHLAGAIQHIYEFSFEEFIPFIHCEVIAEKLLHIKNQASCSL
;
A
#
# COMPACT_ATOMS: atom_id res chain seq x y z
N MET A 1 6.09 -2.80 17.60
CA MET A 1 6.69 -2.14 16.42
C MET A 1 6.45 -0.65 16.53
N ASN A 2 7.46 0.20 16.31
CA ASN A 2 7.25 1.65 16.27
C ASN A 2 6.82 2.12 14.87
N THR A 3 6.40 3.38 14.73
CA THR A 3 5.90 3.93 13.45
C THR A 3 6.93 3.87 12.32
N ALA A 4 8.22 4.06 12.61
CA ALA A 4 9.28 4.04 11.60
C ALA A 4 9.53 2.63 11.06
N GLU A 5 9.55 1.63 11.95
CA GLU A 5 9.64 0.21 11.59
C GLU A 5 8.44 -0.23 10.77
N MET A 6 7.23 0.19 11.16
CA MET A 6 6.00 -0.09 10.41
C MET A 6 6.08 0.48 8.99
N ASN A 7 6.38 1.78 8.86
CA ASN A 7 6.49 2.43 7.56
C ASN A 7 7.55 1.76 6.68
N THR A 8 8.67 1.33 7.26
CA THR A 8 9.70 0.57 6.53
C THR A 8 9.15 -0.74 5.96
N GLN A 9 8.34 -1.48 6.73
CA GLN A 9 7.72 -2.72 6.24
C GLN A 9 6.67 -2.45 5.15
N LEU A 10 5.87 -1.37 5.28
CA LEU A 10 4.91 -0.96 4.25
C LEU A 10 5.62 -0.63 2.93
N VAL A 11 6.70 0.16 2.98
CA VAL A 11 7.53 0.46 1.79
C VAL A 11 8.06 -0.82 1.15
N LEU A 12 8.66 -1.72 1.95
CA LEU A 12 9.23 -2.97 1.43
C LEU A 12 8.18 -3.88 0.80
N LEU A 13 6.96 -3.92 1.35
CA LEU A 13 5.85 -4.68 0.79
C LEU A 13 5.45 -4.10 -0.57
N LEU A 14 5.28 -2.78 -0.67
CA LEU A 14 4.83 -2.12 -1.90
C LEU A 14 5.90 -2.16 -2.99
N LYS A 15 7.19 -1.97 -2.66
CA LYS A 15 8.29 -2.13 -3.62
C LYS A 15 8.33 -3.53 -4.25
N LYS A 16 8.03 -4.56 -3.45
CA LYS A 16 7.97 -5.95 -3.94
C LYS A 16 6.72 -6.26 -4.76
N TRP A 17 5.66 -5.47 -4.63
CA TRP A 17 4.40 -5.73 -5.32
C TRP A 17 4.53 -5.53 -6.83
N ASP A 18 5.24 -4.47 -7.26
CA ASP A 18 5.66 -4.20 -8.65
C ASP A 18 4.60 -4.61 -9.70
N PRO A 19 3.37 -4.06 -9.63
CA PRO A 19 2.23 -4.55 -10.40
C PRO A 19 2.44 -4.42 -11.92
N PHE A 20 3.27 -3.46 -12.35
CA PHE A 20 3.55 -3.18 -13.76
C PHE A 20 4.92 -3.69 -14.23
N LYS A 21 5.68 -4.37 -13.36
CA LYS A 21 7.00 -4.93 -13.67
C LYS A 21 7.99 -3.89 -14.20
N VAL A 22 7.87 -2.65 -13.75
CA VAL A 22 8.82 -1.57 -14.09
C VAL A 22 9.99 -1.52 -13.12
N GLY A 23 9.91 -2.30 -12.03
CA GLY A 23 10.97 -2.46 -11.05
C GLY A 23 10.68 -1.71 -9.75
N PRO A 24 11.22 -2.20 -8.61
CA PRO A 24 10.82 -1.79 -7.26
C PRO A 24 11.14 -0.33 -6.89
N ASN A 25 11.96 0.36 -7.69
CA ASN A 25 12.38 1.75 -7.43
C ASN A 25 11.61 2.79 -8.24
N HIS A 26 10.57 2.37 -8.97
CA HIS A 26 9.80 3.24 -9.86
C HIS A 26 8.44 3.65 -9.28
N TYR A 27 8.25 3.47 -7.97
CA TYR A 27 6.96 3.67 -7.29
C TYR A 27 7.04 4.61 -6.08
N ASP A 28 8.12 5.39 -5.91
CA ASP A 28 8.35 6.10 -4.65
C ASP A 28 7.23 7.11 -4.31
N THR A 29 6.65 7.78 -5.31
CA THR A 29 5.50 8.69 -5.14
C THR A 29 4.24 7.92 -4.74
N GLU A 30 3.87 6.88 -5.49
CA GLU A 30 2.66 6.09 -5.24
C GLU A 30 2.73 5.37 -3.90
N ILE A 31 3.93 4.92 -3.51
CA ILE A 31 4.18 4.32 -2.20
C ILE A 31 3.93 5.31 -1.08
N ALA A 32 4.40 6.56 -1.20
CA ALA A 32 4.16 7.59 -0.20
C ALA A 32 2.66 7.86 -0.03
N ASP A 33 1.92 7.97 -1.13
CA ASP A 33 0.48 8.20 -1.13
C ASP A 33 -0.30 7.02 -0.54
N VAL A 34 0.08 5.78 -0.89
CA VAL A 34 -0.55 4.57 -0.31
C VAL A 34 -0.25 4.44 1.18
N ILE A 35 0.94 4.79 1.64
CA ILE A 35 1.25 4.82 3.08
C ILE A 35 0.35 5.83 3.78
N GLN A 36 0.21 7.03 3.24
CA GLN A 36 -0.70 8.04 3.80
C GLN A 36 -2.14 7.55 3.83
N ALA A 37 -2.64 6.90 2.76
CA ALA A 37 -3.96 6.30 2.73
C ALA A 37 -4.13 5.18 3.78
N THR A 38 -3.10 4.35 3.98
CA THR A 38 -3.08 3.26 4.97
C THR A 38 -3.24 3.81 6.40
N HIS A 39 -2.62 4.94 6.72
CA HIS A 39 -2.80 5.60 8.02
C HIS A 39 -4.23 6.10 8.24
N SER A 40 -4.90 6.53 7.17
CA SER A 40 -6.21 7.20 7.22
C SER A 40 -7.43 6.27 7.29
N THR A 41 -7.26 4.95 7.16
CA THR A 41 -8.39 3.99 7.16
C THR A 41 -8.04 2.66 7.83
N GLU A 42 -9.08 1.93 8.25
CA GLU A 42 -9.03 0.54 8.70
C GLU A 42 -9.84 -0.40 7.77
N ASP A 43 -10.47 0.14 6.73
CA ASP A 43 -11.27 -0.61 5.77
C ASP A 43 -10.42 -0.99 4.55
N SER A 44 -10.20 -2.29 4.35
CA SER A 44 -9.41 -2.82 3.24
C SER A 44 -9.98 -2.48 1.87
N LYS A 45 -11.31 -2.41 1.72
CA LYS A 45 -11.95 -2.06 0.43
C LYS A 45 -11.79 -0.60 0.11
N HIS A 46 -11.90 0.26 1.12
CA HIS A 46 -11.62 1.67 0.97
C HIS A 46 -10.16 1.91 0.57
N LEU A 47 -9.23 1.23 1.24
CA LEU A 47 -7.81 1.30 0.91
C LEU A 47 -7.51 0.74 -0.49
N ALA A 48 -8.14 -0.36 -0.89
CA ALA A 48 -7.99 -0.94 -2.21
C ALA A 48 -8.41 0.03 -3.33
N GLY A 49 -9.52 0.76 -3.13
CA GLY A 49 -9.97 1.80 -4.07
C GLY A 49 -8.95 2.95 -4.18
N ALA A 50 -8.39 3.40 -3.06
CA ALA A 50 -7.33 4.41 -3.06
C ALA A 50 -6.07 3.92 -3.80
N ILE A 51 -5.62 2.69 -3.53
CA ILE A 51 -4.46 2.07 -4.20
C ILE A 51 -4.69 2.00 -5.71
N GLN A 52 -5.87 1.53 -6.13
CA GLN A 52 -6.21 1.44 -7.55
C GLN A 52 -6.14 2.82 -8.22
N HIS A 53 -6.74 3.83 -7.62
CA HIS A 53 -6.75 5.18 -8.17
C HIS A 53 -5.36 5.81 -8.26
N ILE A 54 -4.53 5.65 -7.21
CA ILE A 54 -3.16 6.17 -7.18
C ILE A 54 -2.33 5.59 -8.32
N TYR A 55 -2.35 4.27 -8.50
CA TYR A 55 -1.56 3.61 -9.54
C TYR A 55 -2.12 3.87 -10.93
N GLU A 56 -3.45 3.91 -11.10
CA GLU A 56 -4.08 4.25 -12.38
C GLU A 56 -3.76 5.68 -12.81
N PHE A 57 -3.74 6.63 -11.87
CA PHE A 57 -3.39 8.01 -12.16
C PHE A 57 -1.92 8.16 -12.62
N SER A 58 -1.00 7.45 -11.98
CA SER A 58 0.44 7.57 -12.29
C SER A 58 0.89 6.81 -13.53
N PHE A 59 0.27 5.66 -13.81
CA PHE A 59 0.71 4.76 -14.88
C PHE A 59 -0.26 4.71 -16.07
N GLU A 60 -1.43 5.33 -15.95
CA GLU A 60 -2.52 5.24 -16.95
C GLU A 60 -2.93 3.78 -17.25
N GLU A 61 -2.65 2.87 -16.32
CA GLU A 61 -2.92 1.44 -16.41
C GLU A 61 -3.83 0.96 -15.28
N PHE A 62 -4.76 0.07 -15.61
CA PHE A 62 -5.74 -0.43 -14.67
C PHE A 62 -5.25 -1.68 -13.93
N ILE A 63 -5.19 -1.59 -12.60
CA ILE A 63 -4.97 -2.76 -11.73
C ILE A 63 -6.34 -3.34 -11.35
N PRO A 64 -6.59 -4.65 -11.56
CA PRO A 64 -7.82 -5.28 -11.09
C PRO A 64 -8.05 -5.07 -9.58
N PHE A 65 -9.26 -4.66 -9.19
CA PHE A 65 -9.58 -4.32 -7.80
C PHE A 65 -9.21 -5.42 -6.80
N ILE A 66 -9.41 -6.69 -7.18
CA ILE A 66 -9.05 -7.84 -6.34
C ILE A 66 -7.55 -7.90 -5.99
N HIS A 67 -6.67 -7.43 -6.89
CA HIS A 67 -5.25 -7.33 -6.60
C HIS A 67 -4.95 -6.19 -5.63
N CYS A 68 -5.67 -5.07 -5.76
CA CYS A 68 -5.60 -3.95 -4.82
C CYS A 68 -6.11 -4.34 -3.43
N GLU A 69 -7.15 -5.17 -3.35
CA GLU A 69 -7.70 -5.68 -2.08
C GLU A 69 -6.69 -6.59 -1.35
N VAL A 70 -6.04 -7.50 -2.07
CA VAL A 70 -5.01 -8.38 -1.49
C VAL A 70 -3.83 -7.58 -0.92
N ILE A 71 -3.41 -6.50 -1.57
CA ILE A 71 -2.30 -5.68 -1.04
C ILE A 71 -2.79 -4.78 0.11
N ALA A 72 -4.02 -4.25 0.05
CA ALA A 72 -4.64 -3.47 1.12
C ALA A 72 -4.75 -4.26 2.43
N GLU A 73 -5.19 -5.52 2.37
CA GLU A 73 -5.27 -6.40 3.54
C GLU A 73 -3.90 -6.62 4.20
N LYS A 74 -2.85 -6.80 3.39
CA LYS A 74 -1.48 -6.97 3.91
C LYS A 74 -0.95 -5.70 4.58
N LEU A 75 -1.24 -4.52 3.99
CA LEU A 75 -0.85 -3.23 4.58
C LEU A 75 -1.54 -3.02 5.93
N LEU A 76 -2.85 -3.24 6.00
CA LEU A 76 -3.61 -3.12 7.25
C LEU A 76 -3.19 -4.17 8.28
N HIS A 77 -2.80 -5.38 7.86
CA HIS A 77 -2.23 -6.36 8.78
C HIS A 77 -0.94 -5.86 9.45
N ILE A 78 0.00 -5.31 8.67
CA ILE A 78 1.24 -4.70 9.19
C ILE A 78 0.92 -3.54 10.13
N LYS A 79 -0.02 -2.66 9.75
CA LYS A 79 -0.47 -1.54 10.59
C LYS A 79 -1.02 -2.03 11.93
N ASN A 80 -1.92 -3.01 11.90
CA ASN A 80 -2.57 -3.54 13.09
C ASN A 80 -1.59 -4.27 14.03
N GLN A 81 -0.57 -4.93 13.50
CA GLN A 81 0.51 -5.48 14.33
C GLN A 81 1.28 -4.38 15.10
N ALA A 82 1.43 -3.19 14.52
CA ALA A 82 2.03 -2.06 15.21
C ALA A 82 1.11 -1.53 16.33
N SER A 83 -0.18 -1.35 16.03
CA SER A 83 -1.18 -0.82 16.95
C SER A 83 -1.48 -1.75 18.13
N CYS A 84 -1.47 -3.08 17.92
CA CYS A 84 -1.69 -4.06 19.01
C CYS A 84 -0.46 -4.26 19.92
N SER A 85 0.67 -3.61 19.62
CA SER A 85 1.89 -3.67 20.44
C SER A 85 1.96 -2.56 21.51
N LEU A 86 0.93 -1.72 21.63
CA LEU A 86 0.87 -0.54 22.51
C LEU A 86 -0.10 -0.73 23.68
#